data_AF-A0AAX3QWD5-F1
#
_entry.id   AF-A0AAX3QWD5-F1
#
_cell.length_a   1.000
_cell.length_b   1.000
_cell.length_c   1.000
_cell.angle_alpha   90.00
_cell.angle_beta   90.00
_cell.angle_gamma   90.00
#
_symmetry.space_group_name_H-M   'P 1'
#
loop_
_entity.id
_entity.type
_entity.pdbx_description
1 polymer ?
#
loop_
_entity_poly.entity_id
_entity_poly.type
_entity_poly.pdbx_seq_one_letter_code
_entity_poly.pdbx_strand_id
1 'polypeptide(L)'
;MKVDFNQIKTTISLPDFLLELGWKIVEGSSNACPKMSNGTHTIVIKRNSQNQYTYWDVHSDNVRGRSIMDLMQEHLLEATGKMPTLREVGEILQNYINTNRITTPEKSRYDVGNTSLRPDELQFYLRQLQPYKGNYLRKRGISKESVESPVFNNTFFIREVKNLGSVYRNVCVKMYSEKGVEAISQRNEAFKGVIGGKFDCLATSNHDKSRPIDILYLGESFIDCISHYQLLHSGSNLNLVYVSTEGYIHGRTDEAVTLNP
;
A
#
# COMPACT_ATOMS: atom_id res chain seq x y z
N MET A 1 -0.42 9.56 -35.71
CA MET A 1 -1.06 10.23 -34.55
C MET A 1 -0.08 10.25 -33.38
N LYS A 2 -0.03 11.31 -32.56
CA LYS A 2 0.77 11.31 -31.32
C LYS A 2 -0.07 10.68 -30.21
N VAL A 3 0.41 9.58 -29.63
CA VAL A 3 -0.25 8.89 -28.52
C VAL A 3 0.25 9.50 -27.22
N ASP A 4 -0.66 9.94 -26.35
CA ASP A 4 -0.33 10.37 -24.99
C ASP A 4 -0.79 9.33 -23.98
N PHE A 5 0.15 8.47 -23.56
CA PHE A 5 -0.13 7.40 -22.60
C PHE A 5 -0.59 7.92 -21.24
N ASN A 6 -0.12 9.10 -20.80
CA ASN A 6 -0.51 9.65 -19.51
C ASN A 6 -1.95 10.18 -19.56
N GLN A 7 -2.32 10.82 -20.68
CA GLN A 7 -3.69 11.24 -20.91
C GLN A 7 -4.63 10.03 -20.91
N ILE A 8 -4.30 8.97 -21.65
CA ILE A 8 -5.11 7.75 -21.72
C ILE A 8 -5.38 7.15 -20.34
N LYS A 9 -4.34 7.06 -19.49
CA LYS A 9 -4.42 6.46 -18.15
C LYS A 9 -5.17 7.31 -17.12
N THR A 10 -5.43 8.59 -17.40
CA THR A 10 -6.10 9.52 -16.48
C THR A 10 -7.50 9.93 -16.94
N THR A 11 -7.72 10.06 -18.25
CA THR A 11 -8.94 10.64 -18.82
C THR A 11 -10.07 9.63 -18.96
N ILE A 12 -9.76 8.33 -19.13
CA ILE A 12 -10.77 7.28 -19.20
C ILE A 12 -11.05 6.75 -17.79
N SER A 13 -12.31 6.79 -17.36
CA SER A 13 -12.72 6.11 -16.13
C SER A 13 -12.60 4.59 -16.32
N LEU A 14 -11.59 3.97 -15.70
CA LEU A 14 -11.35 2.54 -15.84
C LEU A 14 -12.55 1.67 -15.40
N PRO A 15 -13.24 1.92 -14.27
CA PRO A 15 -14.41 1.13 -13.90
C PRO A 15 -15.52 1.17 -14.95
N ASP A 16 -15.83 2.34 -15.51
CA ASP A 16 -16.90 2.49 -16.51
C ASP A 16 -16.50 1.83 -17.83
N PHE A 17 -15.26 2.01 -18.27
CA PHE A 17 -14.73 1.31 -19.44
C PHE A 17 -14.85 -0.21 -19.31
N LEU A 18 -14.57 -0.77 -18.13
CA LEU A 18 -14.69 -2.21 -17.90
C LEU A 18 -16.14 -2.69 -17.90
N LEU A 19 -17.08 -1.88 -17.42
CA LEU A 19 -18.51 -2.19 -17.55
C LEU A 19 -18.92 -2.29 -19.03
N GLU A 20 -18.41 -1.41 -19.89
CA GLU A 20 -18.64 -1.49 -21.35
C GLU A 20 -18.06 -2.77 -21.96
N LEU A 21 -16.93 -3.26 -21.43
CA LEU A 21 -16.34 -4.55 -21.81
C LEU A 21 -17.02 -5.77 -21.15
N GLY A 22 -18.10 -5.56 -20.40
CA GLY A 22 -18.89 -6.64 -19.79
C GLY A 22 -18.38 -7.15 -18.44
N TRP A 23 -17.40 -6.48 -17.82
CA TRP A 23 -17.02 -6.77 -16.44
C TRP A 23 -18.15 -6.40 -15.48
N LYS A 24 -18.21 -7.11 -14.35
CA LYS A 24 -19.24 -6.93 -13.32
C LYS A 24 -18.63 -6.46 -12.01
N ILE A 25 -19.37 -5.64 -11.27
CA ILE A 25 -19.01 -5.25 -9.91
C ILE A 25 -19.17 -6.47 -8.99
N VAL A 26 -18.16 -6.70 -8.15
CA VAL A 26 -18.16 -7.79 -7.16
C VAL A 26 -18.85 -7.31 -5.87
N GLU A 27 -19.53 -8.22 -5.18
CA GLU A 27 -20.14 -7.94 -3.88
C GLU A 27 -19.10 -7.44 -2.86
N GLY A 28 -19.48 -6.45 -2.04
CA GLY A 28 -18.58 -5.77 -1.11
C GLY A 28 -17.65 -4.73 -1.75
N SER A 29 -17.77 -4.48 -3.05
CA SER A 29 -17.09 -3.38 -3.73
C SER A 29 -17.59 -2.00 -3.26
N SER A 30 -16.70 -1.01 -3.22
CA SER A 30 -17.06 0.39 -2.92
C SER A 30 -16.67 1.31 -4.08
N ASN A 31 -17.31 2.48 -4.19
CA ASN A 31 -16.99 3.43 -5.25
C ASN A 31 -15.55 3.94 -5.18
N ALA A 32 -14.98 4.04 -3.96
CA ALA A 32 -13.59 4.47 -3.73
C ALA A 32 -12.54 3.37 -3.93
N CYS A 33 -12.98 2.12 -4.10
CA CYS A 33 -12.11 0.98 -4.33
C CYS A 33 -12.88 -0.07 -5.16
N PRO A 34 -13.21 0.21 -6.43
CA PRO A 34 -14.03 -0.69 -7.21
C PRO A 34 -13.34 -2.04 -7.38
N LYS A 35 -14.08 -3.10 -7.08
CA LYS A 35 -13.67 -4.49 -7.32
C LYS A 35 -14.54 -5.05 -8.44
N MET A 36 -13.91 -5.53 -9.50
CA MET A 36 -14.59 -5.96 -10.73
C MET A 36 -14.10 -7.32 -11.20
N SER A 37 -14.97 -8.10 -11.83
CA SER A 37 -14.63 -9.42 -12.38
C SER A 37 -15.25 -9.64 -13.75
N ASN A 38 -14.52 -10.34 -14.63
CA ASN A 38 -15.04 -10.87 -15.90
C ASN A 38 -15.34 -12.38 -15.84
N GLY A 39 -15.34 -12.98 -14.65
CA GLY A 39 -15.50 -14.43 -14.43
C GLY A 39 -14.18 -15.21 -14.36
N THR A 40 -13.11 -14.71 -14.98
CA THR A 40 -11.77 -15.31 -14.92
C THR A 40 -10.87 -14.54 -13.97
N HIS A 41 -10.80 -13.22 -14.14
CA HIS A 41 -10.01 -12.31 -13.35
C HIS A 41 -10.91 -11.56 -12.36
N THR A 42 -10.36 -11.22 -11.20
CA THR A 42 -11.01 -10.32 -10.26
C THR A 42 -10.01 -9.24 -9.87
N ILE A 43 -10.25 -8.01 -10.30
CA ILE A 43 -9.32 -6.91 -10.10
C ILE A 43 -9.87 -5.89 -9.11
N VAL A 44 -8.96 -5.16 -8.46
CA VAL A 44 -9.27 -3.99 -7.65
C VAL A 44 -8.63 -2.77 -8.29
N ILE A 45 -9.40 -1.70 -8.43
CA ILE A 45 -9.02 -0.47 -9.13
C ILE A 45 -8.68 0.63 -8.12
N LYS A 46 -7.54 1.31 -8.35
CA LYS A 46 -7.06 2.45 -7.57
C LYS A 46 -6.39 3.49 -8.47
N ARG A 47 -6.18 4.69 -7.96
CA ARG A 47 -5.29 5.67 -8.61
C ARG A 47 -3.91 5.69 -7.96
N ASN A 48 -2.85 5.82 -8.76
CA ASN A 48 -1.50 5.97 -8.24
C ASN A 48 -1.20 7.45 -7.87
N SER A 49 0.03 7.74 -7.42
CA SER A 49 0.48 9.09 -7.06
C SER A 49 0.41 10.10 -8.22
N GLN A 50 0.46 9.62 -9.47
CA GLN A 50 0.28 10.43 -10.69
C GLN A 50 -1.19 10.56 -11.11
N ASN A 51 -2.12 10.14 -10.24
CA ASN A 51 -3.57 10.13 -10.49
C ASN A 51 -4.00 9.25 -11.69
N GLN A 52 -3.15 8.31 -12.11
CA GLN A 52 -3.47 7.35 -13.16
C GLN A 52 -4.24 6.17 -12.58
N TYR A 53 -5.22 5.67 -13.31
CA TYR A 53 -5.88 4.42 -12.95
C TYR A 53 -4.91 3.25 -13.08
N THR A 54 -4.84 2.48 -12.00
CA THR A 54 -4.10 1.23 -11.91
C THR A 54 -4.99 0.16 -11.31
N TYR A 55 -4.65 -1.09 -11.55
CA TYR A 55 -5.33 -2.22 -10.93
C TYR A 55 -4.33 -3.28 -10.48
N TRP A 56 -4.84 -4.19 -9.65
CA TRP A 56 -4.21 -5.47 -9.41
C TRP A 56 -5.23 -6.59 -9.41
N ASP A 57 -4.80 -7.80 -9.75
CA ASP A 57 -5.63 -9.01 -9.62
C ASP A 57 -5.56 -9.54 -8.19
N VAL A 58 -6.71 -9.88 -7.60
CA VAL A 58 -6.78 -10.43 -6.23
C VAL A 58 -6.30 -11.87 -6.14
N HIS A 59 -6.20 -12.57 -7.27
CA HIS A 59 -5.75 -13.96 -7.36
C HIS A 59 -4.33 -14.09 -7.93
N SER A 60 -3.69 -12.97 -8.31
CA SER A 60 -2.33 -12.98 -8.87
C SER A 60 -1.57 -11.72 -8.49
N ASP A 61 -0.65 -11.87 -7.53
CA ASP A 61 0.24 -10.78 -7.09
C ASP A 61 1.20 -10.30 -8.20
N ASN A 62 1.37 -11.08 -9.27
CA ASN A 62 2.16 -10.71 -10.45
C ASN A 62 1.48 -9.63 -11.31
N VAL A 63 0.17 -9.45 -11.15
CA VAL A 63 -0.63 -8.49 -11.90
C VAL A 63 -0.88 -7.31 -10.97
N ARG A 64 0.11 -6.42 -10.82
CA ARG A 64 0.01 -5.24 -9.95
C ARG A 64 0.50 -3.97 -10.65
N GLY A 65 -0.20 -2.86 -10.42
CA GLY A 65 0.19 -1.55 -10.96
C GLY A 65 -0.07 -1.42 -12.46
N ARG A 66 -0.82 -2.37 -13.03
CA ARG A 66 -1.18 -2.38 -14.44
C ARG A 66 -2.29 -1.37 -14.71
N SER A 67 -2.39 -0.93 -15.94
CA SER A 67 -3.26 0.16 -16.37
C SER A 67 -4.20 -0.27 -17.47
N ILE A 68 -5.10 0.62 -17.91
CA ILE A 68 -5.99 0.35 -19.05
C ILE A 68 -5.24 -0.13 -20.31
N MET A 69 -3.97 0.28 -20.48
CA MET A 69 -3.12 -0.15 -21.59
C MET A 69 -2.91 -1.66 -21.57
N ASP A 70 -2.52 -2.18 -20.41
CA ASP A 70 -2.25 -3.59 -20.17
C ASP A 70 -3.49 -4.44 -20.41
N LEU A 71 -4.61 -3.98 -19.85
CA LEU A 71 -5.89 -4.67 -19.95
C LEU A 71 -6.37 -4.74 -21.40
N MET A 72 -6.18 -3.66 -22.16
CA MET A 72 -6.57 -3.63 -23.56
C MET A 72 -5.63 -4.49 -24.43
N GLN A 73 -4.34 -4.60 -24.10
CA GLN A 73 -3.45 -5.55 -24.77
C GLN A 73 -3.94 -6.99 -24.60
N GLU A 74 -4.32 -7.37 -23.37
CA GLU A 74 -4.84 -8.71 -23.07
C GLU A 74 -6.17 -8.96 -23.75
N HIS A 75 -7.10 -8.02 -23.66
CA HIS A 75 -8.41 -8.11 -24.31
C HIS A 75 -8.28 -8.31 -25.83
N LEU A 76 -7.37 -7.59 -26.48
CA LEU A 76 -7.12 -7.74 -27.91
C LEU A 76 -6.40 -9.05 -28.25
N LEU A 77 -5.48 -9.52 -27.40
CA LEU A 77 -4.87 -10.84 -27.56
C LEU A 77 -5.93 -11.93 -27.50
N GLU A 78 -6.85 -11.88 -26.54
CA GLU A 78 -7.96 -12.84 -26.41
C GLU A 78 -8.90 -12.79 -27.62
N ALA A 79 -9.24 -11.58 -28.09
CA ALA A 79 -10.17 -11.40 -29.20
C ALA A 79 -9.58 -11.74 -30.58
N THR A 80 -8.28 -11.52 -30.79
CA THR A 80 -7.64 -11.61 -32.11
C THR A 80 -6.60 -12.73 -32.22
N GLY A 81 -6.18 -13.32 -31.10
CA GLY A 81 -5.10 -14.30 -31.03
C GLY A 81 -3.69 -13.73 -31.26
N LYS A 82 -3.54 -12.40 -31.37
CA LYS A 82 -2.24 -11.74 -31.60
C LYS A 82 -1.98 -10.68 -30.53
N MET A 83 -0.75 -10.65 -30.02
CA MET A 83 -0.34 -9.65 -29.02
C MET A 83 -0.11 -8.30 -29.70
N PRO A 84 -0.92 -7.26 -29.42
CA PRO A 84 -0.71 -5.95 -29.98
C PRO A 84 0.43 -5.23 -29.24
N THR A 85 1.10 -4.32 -29.95
CA THR A 85 2.06 -3.39 -29.37
C THR A 85 1.36 -2.33 -28.50
N LEU A 86 2.09 -1.76 -27.53
CA LEU A 86 1.57 -0.64 -26.73
C LEU A 86 1.14 0.56 -27.59
N ARG A 87 1.80 0.75 -28.74
CA ARG A 87 1.45 1.83 -29.67
C ARG A 87 0.09 1.58 -30.31
N GLU A 88 -0.17 0.38 -30.82
CA GLU A 88 -1.46 0.03 -31.43
C GLU A 88 -2.60 0.18 -30.43
N VAL A 89 -2.40 -0.31 -29.20
CA VAL A 89 -3.36 -0.10 -28.10
C VAL A 89 -3.57 1.38 -27.81
N GLY A 90 -2.48 2.14 -27.76
CA GLY A 90 -2.53 3.58 -27.54
C GLY A 90 -3.31 4.31 -28.63
N GLU A 91 -3.15 3.94 -29.89
CA GLU A 91 -3.90 4.52 -31.01
C GLU A 91 -5.40 4.16 -30.93
N ILE A 92 -5.74 2.92 -30.55
CA ILE A 92 -7.14 2.50 -30.33
C ILE A 92 -7.79 3.31 -29.20
N LEU A 93 -7.13 3.40 -28.04
CA LEU A 93 -7.66 4.13 -26.88
C LEU A 93 -7.70 5.64 -27.12
N GLN A 94 -6.73 6.21 -27.85
CA GLN A 94 -6.77 7.61 -28.26
C GLN A 94 -7.93 7.88 -29.20
N ASN A 95 -8.21 6.98 -30.16
CA ASN A 95 -9.38 7.09 -31.01
C ASN A 95 -10.68 7.02 -30.20
N TYR A 96 -10.76 6.10 -29.23
CA TYR A 96 -11.89 6.02 -28.31
C TYR A 96 -12.11 7.33 -27.55
N ILE A 97 -11.06 7.96 -27.02
CA ILE A 97 -11.12 9.30 -26.41
C ILE A 97 -11.66 10.33 -27.41
N ASN A 98 -11.14 10.34 -28.63
CA ASN A 98 -11.53 11.29 -29.67
C ASN A 98 -13.00 11.14 -30.11
N THR A 99 -13.65 10.00 -29.85
CA THR A 99 -15.09 9.84 -30.12
C THR A 99 -15.99 10.63 -29.17
N ASN A 100 -15.47 11.19 -28.07
CA ASN A 100 -16.22 11.86 -26.99
C ASN A 100 -17.33 11.00 -26.35
N ARG A 101 -17.31 9.68 -26.56
CA ARG A 101 -18.25 8.73 -25.93
C ARG A 101 -17.76 8.17 -24.60
N ILE A 102 -16.57 8.57 -24.17
CA ILE A 102 -15.96 8.06 -22.95
C ILE A 102 -16.65 8.63 -21.70
N THR A 103 -16.68 7.83 -20.64
CA THR A 103 -16.94 8.36 -19.30
C THR A 103 -15.62 8.84 -18.69
N THR A 104 -15.54 10.14 -18.41
CA THR A 104 -14.39 10.74 -17.71
C THR A 104 -14.52 10.53 -16.20
N PRO A 105 -13.42 10.57 -15.44
CA PRO A 105 -13.43 10.62 -13.97
C PRO A 105 -14.52 11.48 -13.34
N GLU A 106 -14.73 12.69 -13.85
CA GLU A 106 -15.63 13.68 -13.26
C GLU A 106 -17.11 13.33 -13.50
N LYS A 107 -17.38 12.55 -14.56
CA LYS A 107 -18.72 12.08 -14.90
C LYS A 107 -19.01 10.69 -14.32
N SER A 108 -17.98 10.00 -13.85
CA SER A 108 -18.11 8.67 -13.26
C SER A 108 -18.79 8.74 -11.89
N ARG A 109 -19.62 7.75 -11.58
CA ARG A 109 -20.10 7.53 -10.21
C ARG A 109 -19.03 6.94 -9.28
N TYR A 110 -17.91 6.47 -9.84
CA TYR A 110 -16.81 5.83 -9.13
C TYR A 110 -15.73 6.87 -8.79
N ASP A 111 -15.81 7.43 -7.59
CA ASP A 111 -14.76 8.30 -7.03
C ASP A 111 -13.57 7.46 -6.54
N VAL A 112 -12.84 6.86 -7.48
CA VAL A 112 -11.76 5.94 -7.17
C VAL A 112 -10.65 6.66 -6.41
N GLY A 113 -10.47 6.25 -5.16
CA GLY A 113 -9.49 6.84 -4.27
C GLY A 113 -8.05 6.67 -4.79
N ASN A 114 -7.24 7.69 -4.54
CA ASN A 114 -5.80 7.59 -4.69
C ASN A 114 -5.25 6.60 -3.64
N THR A 115 -4.25 5.82 -4.03
CA THR A 115 -3.49 4.93 -3.15
C THR A 115 -2.69 5.74 -2.13
N SER A 116 -2.40 7.00 -2.46
CA SER A 116 -1.79 7.97 -1.56
C SER A 116 -2.90 8.71 -0.80
N LEU A 117 -2.96 8.52 0.52
CA LEU A 117 -3.73 9.41 1.38
C LEU A 117 -3.24 10.84 1.17
N ARG A 118 -4.16 11.81 1.12
CA ARG A 118 -3.73 13.20 1.05
C ARG A 118 -2.97 13.55 2.34
N PRO A 119 -1.98 14.45 2.31
CA PRO A 119 -1.20 14.80 3.50
C PRO A 119 -2.06 15.24 4.70
N ASP A 120 -3.16 15.97 4.45
CA ASP A 120 -4.14 16.40 5.47
C ASP A 120 -4.83 15.22 6.17
N GLU A 121 -5.15 14.17 5.41
CA GLU A 121 -5.80 12.97 5.92
C GLU A 121 -4.84 12.12 6.74
N LEU A 122 -3.59 11.96 6.29
CA LEU A 122 -2.57 11.27 7.10
C LEU A 122 -2.31 12.01 8.42
N GLN A 123 -2.20 13.34 8.38
CA GLN A 123 -2.04 14.16 9.59
C GLN A 123 -3.22 14.00 10.55
N PHE A 124 -4.45 13.85 10.05
CA PHE A 124 -5.60 13.52 10.87
C PHE A 124 -5.41 12.19 11.62
N TYR A 125 -4.96 11.12 10.94
CA TYR A 125 -4.71 9.84 11.59
C TYR A 125 -3.53 9.87 12.56
N LEU A 126 -2.45 10.60 12.23
CA LEU A 126 -1.29 10.75 13.11
C LEU A 126 -1.67 11.44 14.43
N ARG A 127 -2.55 12.44 14.39
CA ARG A 127 -3.08 13.09 15.61
C ARG A 127 -3.92 12.17 16.50
N GLN A 128 -4.41 11.05 15.97
CA GLN A 128 -5.15 10.05 16.75
C GLN A 128 -4.24 9.03 17.46
N LEU A 129 -2.95 8.99 17.12
CA LEU A 129 -2.02 8.06 17.75
C LEU A 129 -1.76 8.48 19.20
N GLN A 130 -1.97 7.53 20.10
CA GLN A 130 -1.65 7.67 21.52
C GLN A 130 -0.43 6.82 21.86
N PRO A 131 0.36 7.17 22.89
CA PRO A 131 1.39 6.28 23.42
C PRO A 131 0.82 4.88 23.67
N TYR A 132 1.66 3.85 23.45
CA TYR A 132 1.21 2.48 23.61
C TYR A 132 0.60 2.24 25.00
N LYS A 133 -0.63 1.74 25.03
CA LYS A 133 -1.34 1.34 26.25
C LYS A 133 -2.20 0.10 25.98
N GLY A 134 -2.07 -0.93 26.79
CA GLY A 134 -2.87 -2.15 26.66
C GLY A 134 -2.08 -3.43 26.87
N ASN A 135 -2.67 -4.56 26.49
CA ASN A 135 -2.14 -5.89 26.74
C ASN A 135 -1.77 -6.69 25.48
N TYR A 136 -1.93 -6.12 24.28
CA TYR A 136 -1.69 -6.85 23.03
C TYR A 136 -0.24 -7.36 22.93
N LEU A 137 0.75 -6.48 23.10
CA LEU A 137 2.17 -6.89 23.05
C LEU A 137 2.51 -7.85 24.20
N ARG A 138 1.94 -7.64 25.40
CA ARG A 138 2.12 -8.55 26.54
C ARG A 138 1.57 -9.95 26.27
N LYS A 139 0.39 -10.06 25.64
CA LYS A 139 -0.18 -11.34 25.20
C LYS A 139 0.68 -12.05 24.16
N ARG A 140 1.49 -11.30 23.41
CA ARG A 140 2.51 -11.82 22.48
C ARG A 140 3.86 -12.13 23.16
N GLY A 141 3.93 -12.09 24.48
CA GLY A 141 5.16 -12.37 25.23
C GLY A 141 6.17 -11.22 25.27
N ILE A 142 5.81 -10.02 24.78
CA ILE A 142 6.68 -8.85 24.83
C ILE A 142 6.55 -8.15 26.17
N SER A 143 7.69 -7.98 26.84
CA SER A 143 7.81 -7.35 28.14
C SER A 143 7.71 -5.83 28.04
N LYS A 144 7.37 -5.20 29.17
CA LYS A 144 7.27 -3.74 29.25
C LYS A 144 8.65 -3.09 29.04
N GLU A 145 9.68 -3.70 29.60
CA GLU A 145 11.08 -3.28 29.53
C GLU A 145 11.56 -3.26 28.06
N SER A 146 11.14 -4.24 27.24
CA SER A 146 11.46 -4.25 25.81
C SER A 146 10.82 -3.08 25.07
N VAL A 147 9.55 -2.76 25.36
CA VAL A 147 8.84 -1.63 24.73
C VAL A 147 9.42 -0.28 25.16
N GLU A 148 9.88 -0.17 26.41
CA GLU A 148 10.47 1.04 26.98
C GLU A 148 11.99 1.13 26.75
N SER A 149 12.59 0.14 26.09
CA SER A 149 14.02 0.12 25.78
C SER A 149 14.45 1.28 24.87
N PRO A 150 15.72 1.72 24.90
CA PRO A 150 16.21 2.76 24.01
C PRO A 150 15.91 2.51 22.52
N VAL A 151 15.92 1.24 22.11
CA VAL A 151 15.66 0.80 20.72
C VAL A 151 14.18 0.96 20.34
N PHE A 152 13.23 0.58 21.19
CA PHE A 152 11.80 0.56 20.86
C PHE A 152 10.93 1.61 21.55
N ASN A 153 11.51 2.45 22.41
CA ASN A 153 10.77 3.51 23.08
C ASN A 153 10.08 4.42 22.04
N ASN A 154 8.85 4.84 22.32
CA ASN A 154 8.04 5.66 21.38
C ASN A 154 7.87 5.08 19.97
N THR A 155 8.04 3.76 19.78
CA THR A 155 7.86 3.11 18.47
C THR A 155 6.42 2.62 18.29
N PHE A 156 5.83 2.07 19.35
CA PHE A 156 4.48 1.53 19.34
C PHE A 156 3.46 2.57 19.82
N PHE A 157 2.32 2.63 19.15
CA PHE A 157 1.20 3.52 19.44
C PHE A 157 -0.11 2.74 19.54
N ILE A 158 -1.15 3.39 20.05
CA ILE A 158 -2.53 2.90 19.98
C ILE A 158 -3.37 3.86 19.17
N ARG A 159 -4.25 3.29 18.34
CA ARG A 159 -5.36 4.00 17.72
C ARG A 159 -6.68 3.30 18.03
N GLU A 160 -7.67 4.06 18.50
CA GLU A 160 -9.03 3.57 18.70
C GLU A 160 -9.88 3.79 17.46
N VAL A 161 -10.58 2.75 17.02
CA VAL A 161 -11.47 2.76 15.85
C VAL A 161 -12.87 2.40 16.31
N LYS A 162 -13.83 3.30 16.11
CA LYS A 162 -15.24 3.03 16.40
C LYS A 162 -15.90 2.47 15.15
N ASN A 163 -16.49 1.29 15.24
CA ASN A 163 -17.25 0.68 14.16
C ASN A 163 -18.48 -0.05 14.71
N LEU A 164 -19.67 0.26 14.18
CA LEU A 164 -20.96 -0.35 14.56
C LEU A 164 -21.17 -0.49 16.09
N GLY A 165 -20.88 0.57 16.83
CA GLY A 165 -21.03 0.60 18.30
C GLY A 165 -19.92 -0.09 19.09
N SER A 166 -18.96 -0.75 18.44
CA SER A 166 -17.78 -1.36 19.06
C SER A 166 -16.54 -0.46 18.93
N VAL A 167 -15.66 -0.50 19.94
CA VAL A 167 -14.37 0.19 19.93
C VAL A 167 -13.25 -0.83 19.79
N TYR A 168 -12.51 -0.74 18.69
CA TYR A 168 -11.34 -1.57 18.40
C TYR A 168 -10.08 -0.80 18.73
N ARG A 169 -9.11 -1.47 19.36
CA ARG A 169 -7.79 -0.91 19.67
C ARG A 169 -6.75 -1.55 18.79
N ASN A 170 -6.15 -0.75 17.91
CA ASN A 170 -5.06 -1.18 17.07
C ASN A 170 -3.74 -0.76 17.68
N VAL A 171 -2.79 -1.69 17.75
CA VAL A 171 -1.37 -1.35 17.91
C VAL A 171 -0.89 -0.81 16.58
N CYS A 172 -0.22 0.33 16.62
CA CYS A 172 0.23 1.07 15.45
C CYS A 172 1.73 1.31 15.48
N VAL A 173 2.34 1.31 14.29
CA VAL A 173 3.74 1.68 14.06
C VAL A 173 3.77 2.66 12.89
N LYS A 174 4.52 3.76 13.04
CA LYS A 174 4.72 4.73 11.96
C LYS A 174 5.67 4.14 10.92
N MET A 175 5.38 4.35 9.65
CA MET A 175 6.23 3.95 8.54
C MET A 175 6.71 5.19 7.81
N TYR A 176 8.00 5.20 7.49
CA TYR A 176 8.75 6.35 7.00
C TYR A 176 9.26 6.10 5.59
N SER A 177 9.22 7.15 4.77
CA SER A 177 10.01 7.29 3.55
C SER A 177 11.03 8.41 3.73
N GLU A 178 11.74 8.76 2.66
CA GLU A 178 12.63 9.93 2.62
C GLU A 178 11.92 11.26 2.96
N LYS A 179 10.59 11.32 2.77
CA LYS A 179 9.78 12.52 3.05
C LYS A 179 9.27 12.58 4.49
N GLY A 180 9.53 11.56 5.29
CA GLY A 180 9.02 11.40 6.65
C GLY A 180 7.90 10.38 6.75
N VAL A 181 6.97 10.56 7.69
CA VAL A 181 5.90 9.59 7.93
C VAL A 181 4.87 9.66 6.81
N GLU A 182 4.71 8.58 6.06
CA GLU A 182 3.74 8.48 4.95
C GLU A 182 2.73 7.32 5.14
N ALA A 183 2.97 6.46 6.13
CA ALA A 183 2.06 5.37 6.48
C ALA A 183 2.04 5.04 7.98
N ILE A 184 0.99 4.33 8.39
CA ILE A 184 0.77 3.79 9.73
C ILE A 184 0.37 2.33 9.56
N SER A 185 1.25 1.41 9.97
CA SER A 185 0.86 0.01 10.15
C SER A 185 -0.06 -0.10 11.36
N GLN A 186 -1.10 -0.92 11.26
CA GLN A 186 -2.06 -1.13 12.33
C GLN A 186 -2.47 -2.61 12.44
N ARG A 187 -2.48 -3.11 13.67
CA ARG A 187 -2.81 -4.51 13.97
C ARG A 187 -3.58 -4.66 15.26
N ASN A 188 -4.53 -5.59 15.29
CA ASN A 188 -5.14 -6.13 16.49
C ASN A 188 -5.29 -7.67 16.35
N GLU A 189 -6.10 -8.31 17.20
CA GLU A 189 -6.28 -9.77 17.17
C GLU A 189 -7.00 -10.27 15.90
N ALA A 190 -7.87 -9.45 15.31
CA ALA A 190 -8.72 -9.82 14.16
C ALA A 190 -8.39 -9.06 12.88
N PHE A 191 -7.46 -8.10 12.92
CA PHE A 191 -7.19 -7.19 11.82
C PHE A 191 -5.70 -6.87 11.66
N LYS A 192 -5.24 -6.84 10.40
CA LYS A 192 -3.95 -6.31 9.97
C LYS A 192 -4.20 -5.39 8.78
N GLY A 193 -3.64 -4.18 8.81
CA GLY A 193 -3.79 -3.23 7.71
C GLY A 193 -2.80 -2.09 7.79
N VAL A 194 -2.78 -1.25 6.76
CA VAL A 194 -1.95 -0.04 6.69
C VAL A 194 -2.85 1.13 6.31
N ILE A 195 -2.67 2.26 6.98
CA ILE A 195 -3.20 3.57 6.58
C ILE A 195 -2.05 4.30 5.89
N GLY A 196 -2.25 4.81 4.68
CA GLY A 196 -1.23 5.57 3.96
C GLY A 196 -0.57 4.80 2.82
N GLY A 197 0.47 5.39 2.24
CA GLY A 197 1.23 4.79 1.16
C GLY A 197 2.20 3.74 1.68
N LYS A 198 1.85 2.46 1.59
CA LYS A 198 2.70 1.37 2.12
C LYS A 198 4.02 1.19 1.35
N PHE A 199 4.03 1.39 0.03
CA PHE A 199 5.00 0.76 -0.87
C PHE A 199 6.43 1.28 -0.76
N ASP A 200 6.60 2.57 -0.42
CA ASP A 200 7.91 3.21 -0.31
C ASP A 200 8.25 3.53 1.16
N CYS A 201 7.66 2.78 2.09
CA CYS A 201 7.74 3.06 3.51
C CYS A 201 8.26 1.88 4.30
N LEU A 202 9.10 2.18 5.29
CA LEU A 202 9.64 1.22 6.24
C LEU A 202 9.32 1.66 7.66
N ALA A 203 8.94 0.72 8.52
CA ALA A 203 8.96 0.94 9.95
C ALA A 203 10.41 0.85 10.44
N THR A 204 10.81 1.74 11.34
CA THR A 204 12.19 1.82 11.85
C THR A 204 12.21 2.02 13.36
N SER A 205 13.10 1.33 14.06
CA SER A 205 13.34 1.54 15.49
C SER A 205 14.20 2.79 15.71
N ASN A 206 14.35 3.19 16.97
CA ASN A 206 15.35 4.19 17.31
C ASN A 206 16.75 3.57 17.29
N HIS A 207 17.75 4.45 17.28
CA HIS A 207 19.15 4.13 17.49
C HIS A 207 19.89 5.38 18.00
N ASP A 208 21.10 5.18 18.51
CA ASP A 208 21.99 6.24 18.93
C ASP A 208 22.65 6.89 17.70
N LYS A 209 22.30 8.15 17.43
CA LYS A 209 22.82 8.90 16.28
C LYS A 209 24.24 9.43 16.48
N SER A 210 24.80 9.34 17.68
CA SER A 210 26.13 9.85 18.00
C SER A 210 27.26 8.89 17.62
N ARG A 211 26.93 7.64 17.27
CA ARG A 211 27.90 6.60 16.93
C ARG A 211 27.42 5.73 15.77
N PRO A 212 28.33 5.00 15.10
CA PRO A 212 27.96 4.08 14.01
C PRO A 212 26.94 3.03 14.45
N ILE A 213 26.12 2.57 13.50
CA ILE A 213 25.22 1.44 13.71
C ILE A 213 26.07 0.17 13.76
N ASP A 214 25.92 -0.62 14.82
CA ASP A 214 26.65 -1.89 14.97
C ASP A 214 25.98 -2.99 14.14
N ILE A 215 24.65 -3.09 14.19
CA ILE A 215 23.88 -4.11 13.46
C ILE A 215 22.53 -3.55 12.98
N LEU A 216 22.22 -3.79 11.70
CA LEU A 216 20.91 -3.56 11.09
C LEU A 216 20.16 -4.89 10.93
N TYR A 217 18.98 -4.99 11.52
CA TYR A 217 18.08 -6.13 11.37
C TYR A 217 16.89 -5.78 10.47
N LEU A 218 16.58 -6.66 9.52
CA LEU A 218 15.40 -6.56 8.67
C LEU A 218 14.40 -7.66 9.05
N GLY A 219 13.20 -7.27 9.47
CA GLY A 219 12.12 -8.19 9.85
C GLY A 219 10.84 -7.99 9.03
N GLU A 220 10.00 -9.02 8.97
CA GLU A 220 8.70 -8.94 8.28
C GLU A 220 7.70 -8.04 9.02
N SER A 221 7.75 -8.03 10.36
CA SER A 221 6.95 -7.14 11.20
C SER A 221 7.72 -6.60 12.41
N PHE A 222 7.30 -5.45 12.94
CA PHE A 222 7.86 -4.85 14.14
C PHE A 222 7.60 -5.67 15.39
N ILE A 223 6.57 -6.52 15.39
CA ILE A 223 6.34 -7.47 16.48
C ILE A 223 7.44 -8.53 16.49
N ASP A 224 7.86 -9.01 15.32
CA ASP A 224 8.97 -9.97 15.22
C ASP A 224 10.31 -9.28 15.58
N CYS A 225 10.49 -8.03 15.16
CA CYS A 225 11.67 -7.22 15.51
C CYS A 225 11.84 -7.06 17.02
N ILE A 226 10.78 -6.64 17.74
CA ILE A 226 10.87 -6.50 19.20
C ILE A 226 10.97 -7.85 19.91
N SER A 227 10.38 -8.92 19.36
CA SER A 227 10.55 -10.28 19.88
C SER A 227 12.01 -10.71 19.81
N HIS A 228 12.64 -10.52 18.64
CA HIS A 228 14.05 -10.81 18.42
C HIS A 228 14.96 -10.00 19.35
N TYR A 229 14.71 -8.69 19.46
CA TYR A 229 15.45 -7.83 20.39
C TYR A 229 15.34 -8.31 21.83
N GLN A 230 14.13 -8.64 22.29
CA GLN A 230 13.93 -9.12 23.66
C GLN A 230 14.72 -10.41 23.95
N LEU A 231 14.75 -11.33 22.99
CA LEU A 231 15.37 -12.64 23.17
C LEU A 231 16.90 -12.57 23.12
N LEU A 232 17.48 -11.69 22.30
CA LEU A 232 18.91 -11.73 22.00
C LEU A 232 19.70 -10.49 22.43
N HIS A 233 19.03 -9.35 22.58
CA HIS A 233 19.69 -8.04 22.70
C HIS A 233 19.17 -7.18 23.84
N SER A 234 18.27 -7.70 24.67
CA SER A 234 17.77 -6.97 25.83
C SER A 234 18.92 -6.61 26.76
N GLY A 235 19.10 -5.31 27.02
CA GLY A 235 20.21 -4.80 27.85
C GLY A 235 21.57 -4.74 27.15
N SER A 236 21.63 -4.99 25.84
CA SER A 236 22.85 -4.85 25.06
C SER A 236 23.28 -3.38 24.92
N ASN A 237 24.60 -3.15 24.89
CA ASN A 237 25.18 -1.83 24.59
C ASN A 237 25.40 -1.62 23.08
N LEU A 238 25.00 -2.55 22.23
CA LEU A 238 25.09 -2.40 20.77
C LEU A 238 24.15 -1.30 20.27
N ASN A 239 24.58 -0.55 19.27
CA ASN A 239 23.77 0.41 18.52
C ASN A 239 22.99 -0.34 17.44
N LEU A 240 21.79 -0.79 17.79
CA LEU A 240 20.96 -1.65 16.94
C LEU A 240 19.90 -0.84 16.20
N VAL A 241 19.67 -1.18 14.94
CA VAL A 241 18.53 -0.67 14.16
C VAL A 241 17.70 -1.85 13.69
N TYR A 242 16.38 -1.79 13.93
CA TYR A 242 15.41 -2.71 13.35
C TYR A 242 14.60 -1.99 12.28
N VAL A 243 14.42 -2.64 11.15
CA VAL A 243 13.65 -2.17 10.00
C VAL A 243 12.64 -3.23 9.61
N SER A 244 11.46 -2.80 9.17
CA SER A 244 10.43 -3.72 8.68
C SER A 244 9.58 -3.14 7.56
N THR A 245 9.18 -4.02 6.66
CA THR A 245 8.22 -3.78 5.57
C THR A 245 6.76 -3.90 6.02
N GLU A 246 6.49 -4.35 7.26
CA GLU A 246 5.15 -4.58 7.78
C GLU A 246 4.30 -5.45 6.84
N GLY A 247 4.91 -6.53 6.33
CA GLY A 247 4.35 -7.46 5.35
C GLY A 247 5.42 -8.21 4.56
N TYR A 248 5.00 -9.10 3.68
CA TYR A 248 5.89 -10.01 2.96
C TYR A 248 7.03 -9.30 2.22
N ILE A 249 8.26 -9.77 2.49
CA ILE A 249 9.45 -9.45 1.70
C ILE A 249 9.43 -10.39 0.49
N HIS A 250 8.85 -9.98 -0.63
CA HIS A 250 8.96 -10.72 -1.89
C HIS A 250 10.24 -10.29 -2.62
N GLY A 251 11.04 -11.26 -3.07
CA GLY A 251 12.36 -11.10 -3.66
C GLY A 251 12.40 -10.43 -5.04
N ARG A 252 11.98 -9.16 -5.11
CA ARG A 252 12.46 -8.20 -6.12
C ARG A 252 12.85 -6.91 -5.41
N THR A 253 13.86 -7.01 -4.56
CA THR A 253 14.61 -5.87 -4.02
C THR A 253 16.05 -5.99 -4.50
N ASP A 254 16.24 -5.85 -5.81
CA ASP A 254 17.57 -5.67 -6.42
C ASP A 254 18.08 -4.24 -6.26
N GLU A 255 17.31 -3.35 -5.62
CA GLU A 255 17.74 -2.01 -5.25
C GLU A 255 17.60 -1.80 -3.74
N ALA A 256 18.34 -2.61 -2.97
CA ALA A 256 18.79 -2.15 -1.67
C ALA A 256 19.74 -0.97 -1.93
N VAL A 257 19.25 0.24 -1.66
CA VAL A 257 20.02 1.48 -1.73
C VAL A 257 21.35 1.26 -1.01
N THR A 258 22.41 1.21 -1.81
CA THR A 258 23.78 1.26 -1.32
C THR A 258 23.93 2.66 -0.72
N LEU A 259 23.97 2.73 0.62
CA LEU A 259 24.52 3.88 1.31
C LEU A 259 25.99 3.95 0.90
N ASN A 260 26.31 4.81 -0.06
CA ASN A 260 27.70 5.10 -0.40
C ASN A 260 28.38 5.77 0.80
N PRO A 261 29.66 5.44 1.05
CA PRO A 261 30.42 5.86 2.22
C PRO A 261 30.63 7.37 2.33
#